data_AF-A0A9E2RC73-F1
#
_entry.id   AF-A0A9E2RC73-F1
#
_cell.length_a   1.000
_cell.length_b   1.000
_cell.length_c   1.000
_cell.angle_alpha   90.00
_cell.angle_beta   90.00
_cell.angle_gamma   90.00
#
_symmetry.space_group_name_H-M   'P 1'
#
loop_
_entity.id
_entity.type
_entity.pdbx_description
1 polymer ?
#
loop_
_entity_poly.entity_id
_entity_poly.type
_entity_poly.pdbx_seq_one_letter_code
_entity_poly.pdbx_strand_id
1 'polypeptide(L)'
;MPSRSIDVVLARPTHRSIAVSVTCYEDQPQEGYVEFRRDDAAPISKTTVQSLPAGKPVLFTLEGLSPDTAYIYRVRYRRAAGGVSAAGEFASTEYYSFHTPRATGQAFAFTIQADSHLDQGVEPKFYEQTLANMLAAKPDFMIDLGDTFMTDKRGRDFKSALPQY
;
A
#
# COMPACT_ATOMS: atom_id res chain seq x y z
N MET A 1 3.04 -11.47 14.02
CA MET A 1 2.11 -10.87 13.05
C MET A 1 1.91 -9.42 13.45
N PRO A 2 1.84 -8.47 12.50
CA PRO A 2 1.51 -7.09 12.83
C PRO A 2 0.11 -7.02 13.45
N SER A 3 -0.15 -6.01 14.30
CA SER A 3 -1.45 -5.82 14.97
C SER A 3 -2.57 -5.38 14.04
N ARG A 4 -2.24 -4.98 12.80
CA ARG A 4 -3.18 -4.59 11.75
C ARG A 4 -3.56 -5.79 10.87
N SER A 5 -4.82 -5.79 10.44
CA SER A 5 -5.38 -6.84 9.58
C SER A 5 -4.82 -6.87 8.15
N ILE A 6 -4.42 -5.72 7.62
CA ILE A 6 -4.11 -5.58 6.20
C ILE A 6 -3.06 -4.50 5.97
N ASP A 7 -2.13 -4.76 5.05
CA ASP A 7 -1.17 -3.80 4.51
C ASP A 7 -1.48 -3.54 3.03
N VAL A 8 -1.35 -2.28 2.62
CA VAL A 8 -1.70 -1.80 1.27
C VAL A 8 -0.59 -0.91 0.74
N VAL A 9 -0.03 -1.27 -0.42
CA VAL A 9 1.03 -0.52 -1.10
C VAL A 9 0.71 -0.38 -2.58
N LEU A 10 0.85 0.83 -3.13
CA LEU A 10 0.70 1.07 -4.56
C LEU A 10 1.98 0.69 -5.31
N ALA A 11 1.83 0.08 -6.49
CA ALA A 11 2.92 -0.37 -7.32
C ALA A 11 2.59 -0.27 -8.81
N ARG A 12 3.62 -0.32 -9.66
CA ARG A 12 3.50 -0.41 -11.12
C ARG A 12 2.58 0.68 -11.74
N PRO A 13 2.71 1.96 -11.37
CA PRO A 13 1.88 3.01 -11.97
C PRO A 13 2.19 3.15 -13.47
N THR A 14 1.14 3.37 -14.24
CA THR A 14 1.18 3.83 -15.64
C THR A 14 0.26 5.05 -15.79
N HIS A 15 0.17 5.62 -16.99
CA HIS A 15 -0.81 6.68 -17.26
C HIS A 15 -2.28 6.22 -17.16
N ARG A 16 -2.55 4.91 -17.17
CA ARG A 16 -3.91 4.35 -17.28
C ARG A 16 -4.19 3.17 -16.35
N SER A 17 -3.23 2.80 -15.50
CA SER A 17 -3.37 1.73 -14.54
C SER A 17 -2.43 1.89 -13.36
N ILE A 18 -2.78 1.23 -12.26
CA ILE A 18 -1.90 1.07 -11.10
C ILE A 18 -2.22 -0.27 -10.43
N ALA A 19 -1.24 -0.91 -9.79
CA ALA A 19 -1.46 -2.10 -8.98
C ALA A 19 -1.56 -1.72 -7.50
N VAL A 20 -2.53 -2.31 -6.81
CA VAL A 20 -2.64 -2.27 -5.35
C VAL A 20 -2.12 -3.61 -4.82
N SER A 21 -0.98 -3.61 -4.16
CA SER A 21 -0.44 -4.76 -3.43
C SER A 21 -1.08 -4.83 -2.05
N VAL A 22 -1.74 -5.93 -1.77
CA VAL A 22 -2.49 -6.16 -0.54
C VAL A 22 -1.94 -7.38 0.17
N THR A 23 -1.53 -7.23 1.42
CA THR A 23 -1.17 -8.37 2.29
C THR A 23 -2.18 -8.43 3.43
N CYS A 24 -2.90 -9.54 3.55
CA CYS A 24 -3.84 -9.78 4.63
C CYS A 24 -3.18 -10.63 5.73
N TYR A 25 -3.43 -10.32 6.99
CA TYR A 25 -2.90 -11.06 8.16
C TYR A 25 -3.99 -11.77 8.97
N GLU A 26 -5.24 -11.72 8.50
CA GLU A 26 -6.35 -12.50 9.06
C GLU A 26 -6.08 -14.00 8.94
N ASP A 27 -6.61 -14.78 9.89
CA ASP A 27 -6.49 -16.23 9.89
C ASP A 27 -7.28 -16.86 8.73
N GLN A 28 -6.78 -17.99 8.21
CA GLN A 28 -7.29 -18.70 7.03
C GLN A 28 -7.20 -17.88 5.71
N PRO A 29 -7.13 -18.52 4.53
CA PRO A 29 -7.20 -17.80 3.26
C PRO A 29 -8.52 -17.03 3.14
N GLN A 30 -8.43 -15.71 3.01
CA GLN A 30 -9.57 -14.82 2.82
C GLN A 30 -9.80 -14.51 1.34
N GLU A 31 -10.77 -13.65 1.04
CA GLU A 31 -10.96 -13.07 -0.28
C GLU A 31 -11.16 -11.56 -0.19
N GLY A 32 -10.84 -10.85 -1.26
CA GLY A 32 -10.98 -9.39 -1.33
C GLY A 32 -10.98 -8.85 -2.75
N TYR A 33 -11.33 -7.57 -2.86
CA TYR A 33 -11.31 -6.80 -4.10
C TYR A 33 -11.04 -5.32 -3.79
N VAL A 34 -10.70 -4.53 -4.80
CA VAL A 34 -10.47 -3.09 -4.65
C VAL A 34 -11.61 -2.33 -5.31
N GLU A 35 -12.18 -1.37 -4.58
CA GLU A 35 -13.10 -0.36 -5.10
C GLU A 35 -12.33 0.92 -5.38
N PHE A 36 -12.58 1.55 -6.52
CA PHE A 36 -11.90 2.78 -6.91
C PHE A 36 -12.80 3.66 -7.78
N ARG A 37 -12.59 4.97 -7.71
CA ARG A 37 -13.26 5.97 -8.54
C ARG A 37 -12.42 7.23 -8.62
N ARG A 38 -12.72 8.11 -9.58
CA ARG A 38 -12.22 9.48 -9.53
C ARG A 38 -12.70 10.13 -8.24
N ASP A 39 -11.88 10.97 -7.62
CA ASP A 39 -12.25 11.66 -6.38
C ASP A 39 -13.45 12.61 -6.59
N ASP A 40 -13.54 13.22 -7.78
CA ASP A 40 -14.56 14.17 -8.23
C ASP A 40 -15.84 13.56 -8.83
N ALA A 41 -15.88 12.23 -9.05
CA ALA A 41 -16.99 11.61 -9.78
C ALA A 41 -17.38 10.22 -9.26
N ALA A 42 -18.66 9.90 -9.48
CA ALA A 42 -19.21 8.54 -9.44
C ALA A 42 -19.30 7.99 -10.88
N PRO A 43 -19.44 6.67 -11.12
CA PRO A 43 -19.63 5.55 -10.18
C PRO A 43 -18.33 4.93 -9.65
N ILE A 44 -18.47 4.03 -8.64
CA ILE A 44 -17.40 3.17 -8.16
C ILE A 44 -17.16 2.03 -9.15
N SER A 45 -15.92 1.87 -9.59
CA SER A 45 -15.42 0.68 -10.26
C SER A 45 -14.88 -0.30 -9.22
N LYS A 46 -14.89 -1.60 -9.54
CA LYS A 46 -14.31 -2.64 -8.69
C LYS A 46 -13.53 -3.66 -9.49
N THR A 47 -12.47 -4.19 -8.90
CA THR A 47 -11.76 -5.35 -9.45
C THR A 47 -12.57 -6.64 -9.27
N THR A 48 -12.12 -7.72 -9.90
CA THR A 48 -12.57 -9.06 -9.53
C THR A 48 -12.16 -9.39 -8.09
N VAL A 49 -12.94 -10.27 -7.46
CA VAL A 49 -12.60 -10.85 -6.16
C VAL A 49 -11.44 -11.83 -6.35
N GLN A 50 -10.42 -11.73 -5.50
CA GLN A 50 -9.26 -12.62 -5.48
C GLN A 50 -9.05 -13.19 -4.08
N SER A 51 -8.39 -14.35 -3.99
CA SER A 51 -7.96 -14.91 -2.71
C SER A 51 -6.86 -14.06 -2.08
N LEU A 52 -6.94 -13.86 -0.77
CA LEU A 52 -5.98 -13.16 0.08
C LEU A 52 -5.42 -14.14 1.14
N PRO A 53 -4.45 -14.99 0.78
CA PRO A 53 -3.81 -15.87 1.75
C PRO A 53 -3.00 -15.09 2.79
N ALA A 54 -3.09 -15.52 4.05
CA ALA A 54 -2.42 -14.86 5.18
C ALA A 54 -0.91 -14.67 4.93
N GLY A 55 -0.42 -13.44 5.15
CA GLY A 55 0.99 -13.06 5.03
C GLY A 55 1.56 -13.07 3.62
N LYS A 56 0.74 -13.22 2.57
CA LYS A 56 1.19 -13.21 1.18
C LYS A 56 0.62 -12.01 0.43
N PRO A 57 1.45 -11.22 -0.28
CA PRO A 57 0.98 -10.10 -1.06
C PRO A 57 0.24 -10.59 -2.32
N VAL A 58 -0.88 -9.93 -2.63
CA VAL A 58 -1.70 -10.15 -3.82
C VAL A 58 -1.87 -8.82 -4.54
N LEU A 59 -1.73 -8.83 -5.88
CA LEU A 59 -1.83 -7.62 -6.71
C LEU A 59 -3.22 -7.50 -7.33
N PHE A 60 -3.83 -6.34 -7.16
CA PHE A 60 -5.05 -5.93 -7.83
C PHE A 60 -4.74 -4.81 -8.81
N THR A 61 -4.83 -5.06 -10.12
CA THR A 61 -4.65 -4.02 -11.12
C THR A 61 -5.93 -3.20 -11.26
N LEU A 62 -5.84 -1.90 -11.03
CA LEU A 62 -6.88 -0.93 -11.38
C LEU A 62 -6.61 -0.47 -12.80
N GLU A 63 -7.48 -0.81 -13.73
CA GLU A 63 -7.35 -0.47 -15.16
C GLU A 63 -8.36 0.60 -15.58
N GLY A 64 -8.20 1.12 -16.79
CA GLY A 64 -9.13 2.11 -17.36
C GLY A 64 -9.03 3.49 -16.70
N LEU A 65 -7.91 3.79 -16.07
CA LEU A 65 -7.70 5.09 -15.42
C LEU A 65 -7.48 6.19 -16.48
N SER A 66 -7.93 7.39 -16.15
CA SER A 66 -7.63 8.59 -16.92
C SER A 66 -6.24 9.11 -16.54
N PRO A 67 -5.42 9.55 -17.51
CA PRO A 67 -4.16 10.25 -17.23
C PRO A 67 -4.38 11.53 -16.41
N ASP A 68 -3.36 11.96 -15.66
CA ASP A 68 -3.37 13.18 -14.85
C ASP A 68 -4.69 13.40 -14.09
N THR A 69 -5.10 12.38 -13.32
CA THR A 69 -6.38 12.36 -12.60
C THR A 69 -6.20 11.80 -11.19
N ALA A 70 -6.87 12.44 -10.23
CA ALA A 70 -6.96 11.99 -8.85
C ALA A 70 -8.02 10.88 -8.69
N TYR A 71 -7.67 9.85 -7.93
CA TYR A 71 -8.53 8.72 -7.60
C TYR A 71 -8.55 8.50 -6.10
N ILE A 72 -9.70 8.02 -5.61
CA ILE A 72 -9.80 7.39 -4.29
C ILE A 72 -10.08 5.91 -4.45
N TYR A 73 -9.56 5.11 -3.53
CA TYR A 73 -9.74 3.66 -3.54
C TYR A 73 -9.81 3.10 -2.11
N ARG A 74 -10.37 1.92 -1.95
CA ARG A 74 -10.35 1.16 -0.69
C ARG A 74 -10.31 -0.33 -0.97
N VAL A 75 -9.75 -1.09 -0.04
CA VAL A 75 -9.76 -2.56 -0.12
C VAL A 75 -10.96 -3.09 0.64
N ARG A 76 -11.70 -3.99 -0.01
CA ARG A 76 -12.80 -4.75 0.57
C ARG A 76 -12.31 -6.17 0.79
N TYR A 77 -12.37 -6.70 2.01
CA TYR A 77 -11.85 -8.02 2.33
C TYR A 77 -12.73 -8.75 3.36
N ARG A 78 -12.78 -10.08 3.31
CA ARG A 78 -13.46 -10.88 4.34
C ARG A 78 -12.62 -10.96 5.61
N ARG A 79 -13.29 -10.85 6.75
CA ARG A 79 -12.72 -11.17 8.07
C ARG A 79 -13.13 -12.59 8.47
N ALA A 80 -12.26 -13.27 9.21
CA ALA A 80 -12.62 -14.53 9.82
C ALA A 80 -13.79 -14.36 10.79
N ALA A 81 -14.59 -15.42 10.98
CA ALA A 81 -15.73 -15.42 11.90
C ALA A 81 -15.25 -15.25 13.36
N GLY A 82 -15.26 -14.02 13.87
CA GLY A 82 -14.79 -13.72 15.23
C GLY A 82 -15.09 -12.30 15.75
N GLY A 83 -15.87 -11.50 15.01
CA GLY A 83 -16.28 -10.15 15.41
C GLY A 83 -17.72 -9.83 14.96
N VAL A 84 -18.24 -8.67 15.37
CA VAL A 84 -19.66 -8.23 15.20
C VAL A 84 -20.14 -8.17 13.73
N SER A 85 -19.24 -8.31 12.77
CA SER A 85 -19.56 -8.56 11.37
C SER A 85 -19.88 -10.04 11.18
N ALA A 86 -21.14 -10.36 10.85
CA ALA A 86 -21.51 -11.72 10.51
C ALA A 86 -20.57 -12.27 9.43
N ALA A 87 -20.05 -13.48 9.65
CA ALA A 87 -19.23 -14.19 8.68
C ALA A 87 -19.93 -14.17 7.31
N GLY A 88 -19.35 -13.46 6.33
CA GLY A 88 -19.95 -13.28 5.00
C GLY A 88 -19.94 -11.84 4.45
N GLU A 89 -19.78 -10.82 5.30
CA GLU A 89 -19.68 -9.43 4.82
C GLU A 89 -18.21 -8.99 4.60
N PHE A 90 -17.98 -8.23 3.53
CA PHE A 90 -16.69 -7.60 3.27
C PHE A 90 -16.48 -6.42 4.21
N ALA A 91 -15.45 -6.50 5.06
CA ALA A 91 -14.90 -5.35 5.76
C ALA A 91 -14.27 -4.36 4.76
N SER A 92 -14.10 -3.10 5.18
CA SER A 92 -13.45 -2.06 4.38
C SER A 92 -12.28 -1.46 5.12
N THR A 93 -11.22 -1.13 4.38
CA THR A 93 -10.30 -0.08 4.81
C THR A 93 -10.96 1.28 4.73
N GLU A 94 -10.30 2.30 5.27
CA GLU A 94 -10.58 3.68 4.89
C GLU A 94 -10.33 3.91 3.39
N TYR A 95 -10.77 5.07 2.90
CA TYR A 95 -10.40 5.50 1.55
C TYR A 95 -8.97 6.04 1.56
N TYR A 96 -8.16 5.47 0.69
CA TYR A 96 -6.87 5.98 0.29
C TYR A 96 -7.01 6.77 -1.02
N SER A 97 -5.96 7.47 -1.43
CA SER A 97 -5.93 8.21 -2.68
C SER A 97 -4.63 8.01 -3.44
N PHE A 98 -4.68 8.28 -4.75
CA PHE A 98 -3.52 8.40 -5.60
C PHE A 98 -3.83 9.32 -6.78
N HIS A 99 -2.79 9.72 -7.50
CA HIS A 99 -2.90 10.47 -8.73
C HIS A 99 -2.20 9.69 -9.85
N THR A 100 -2.82 9.56 -11.03
CA THR A 100 -2.08 9.06 -12.20
C THR A 100 -1.00 10.08 -12.59
N PRO A 101 0.09 9.67 -13.26
CA PRO A 101 1.19 10.57 -13.57
C PRO A 101 0.72 11.88 -14.21
N ARG A 102 1.31 12.99 -13.77
CA ARG A 102 1.04 14.35 -14.29
C ARG A 102 1.23 14.38 -15.80
N ALA A 103 0.45 15.22 -16.49
CA ALA A 103 0.60 15.40 -17.93
C ALA A 103 1.98 15.99 -18.27
N THR A 104 2.48 15.69 -19.47
CA THR A 104 3.75 16.25 -19.95
C THR A 104 3.75 17.77 -19.86
N GLY A 105 4.80 18.33 -19.27
CA GLY A 105 4.95 19.78 -19.08
C GLY A 105 4.27 20.33 -17.83
N GLN A 106 3.55 19.51 -17.06
CA GLN A 106 3.05 19.89 -15.74
C GLN A 106 4.12 19.68 -14.67
N ALA A 107 4.07 20.52 -13.64
CA ALA A 107 4.89 20.34 -12.45
C ALA A 107 4.44 19.10 -11.68
N PHE A 108 5.40 18.41 -11.07
CA PHE A 108 5.16 17.30 -10.16
C PHE A 108 6.13 17.40 -8.97
N ALA A 109 5.74 16.80 -7.85
CA ALA A 109 6.57 16.68 -6.66
C ALA A 109 6.92 15.20 -6.44
N PHE A 110 8.12 14.93 -5.95
CA PHE A 110 8.53 13.59 -5.56
C PHE A 110 9.41 13.65 -4.32
N THR A 111 9.51 12.53 -3.62
CA THR A 111 10.44 12.35 -2.51
C THR A 111 11.45 11.26 -2.86
N ILE A 112 12.66 11.39 -2.30
CA ILE A 112 13.70 10.37 -2.40
C ILE A 112 14.11 9.98 -0.99
N GLN A 113 14.31 8.69 -0.76
CA GLN A 113 14.89 8.13 0.44
C GLN A 113 15.97 7.09 0.10
N ALA A 114 16.89 6.88 1.01
CA ALA A 114 17.83 5.77 1.03
C ALA A 114 18.12 5.41 2.50
N ASP A 115 18.68 4.22 2.75
CA ASP A 115 19.25 3.84 4.05
C ASP A 115 18.27 3.95 5.23
N SER A 116 17.01 3.57 5.03
CA SER A 116 15.97 3.71 6.05
C SER A 116 15.89 2.57 7.07
N HIS A 117 16.87 1.68 7.06
CA HIS A 117 17.01 0.65 8.08
C HIS A 117 17.09 1.27 9.49
N LEU A 118 16.48 0.61 10.47
CA LEU A 118 16.49 1.08 11.87
C LEU A 118 17.52 0.34 12.74
N ASP A 119 18.63 -0.15 12.15
CA ASP A 119 19.72 -0.73 12.94
C ASP A 119 20.65 0.35 13.55
N GLN A 120 21.96 0.13 13.52
CA GLN A 120 22.90 0.87 14.35
C GLN A 120 22.98 2.33 13.92
N GLY A 121 22.90 3.25 14.90
CA GLY A 121 23.10 4.68 14.67
C GLY A 121 21.84 5.45 14.25
N VAL A 122 20.66 4.83 14.33
CA VAL A 122 19.39 5.50 14.02
C VAL A 122 18.62 5.83 15.29
N GLU A 123 18.15 7.07 15.42
CA GLU A 123 17.11 7.42 16.38
C GLU A 123 15.75 7.44 15.65
N PRO A 124 14.78 6.58 16.02
CA PRO A 124 13.51 6.45 15.31
C PRO A 124 12.76 7.77 15.09
N LYS A 125 12.84 8.70 16.06
CA LYS A 125 12.20 10.03 15.97
C LYS A 125 12.67 10.85 14.76
N PHE A 126 13.91 10.69 14.31
CA PHE A 126 14.42 11.40 13.13
C PHE A 126 13.86 10.80 11.84
N TYR A 127 13.70 9.47 11.81
CA TYR A 127 13.05 8.81 10.69
C TYR A 127 11.56 9.15 10.63
N GLU A 128 10.85 9.16 11.77
CA GLU A 128 9.47 9.63 11.88
C GLU A 128 9.33 11.08 11.38
N GLN A 129 10.24 11.99 11.78
CA GLN A 129 10.24 13.36 11.28
C GLN A 129 10.50 13.44 9.77
N THR A 130 11.36 12.57 9.24
CA THR A 130 11.62 12.47 7.80
C THR A 130 10.36 12.05 7.05
N LEU A 131 9.66 11.01 7.54
CA LEU A 131 8.38 10.58 6.98
C LEU A 131 7.29 11.67 7.09
N ALA A 132 7.25 12.41 8.19
CA ALA A 132 6.33 13.54 8.37
C ALA A 132 6.62 14.66 7.34
N ASN A 133 7.90 14.97 7.08
CA ASN A 133 8.30 15.95 6.07
C ASN A 133 7.93 15.48 4.66
N MET A 134 8.16 14.20 4.33
CA MET A 134 7.76 13.60 3.06
C MET A 134 6.24 13.67 2.86
N LEU A 135 5.47 13.35 3.90
CA LEU A 135 4.01 13.44 3.86
C LEU A 135 3.54 14.89 3.66
N ALA A 136 4.12 15.85 4.38
CA ALA A 136 3.80 17.27 4.27
C ALA A 136 4.10 17.85 2.87
N ALA A 137 5.09 17.31 2.17
CA ALA A 137 5.44 17.70 0.81
C ALA A 137 4.40 17.26 -0.24
N LYS A 138 3.47 16.35 0.10
CA LYS A 138 2.42 15.81 -0.78
C LYS A 138 2.98 15.36 -2.16
N PRO A 139 3.99 14.48 -2.18
CA PRO A 139 4.60 14.03 -3.43
C PRO A 139 3.60 13.24 -4.28
N ASP A 140 3.76 13.31 -5.60
CA ASP A 140 3.05 12.45 -6.55
C ASP A 140 3.56 11.00 -6.48
N PHE A 141 4.84 10.81 -6.15
CA PHE A 141 5.45 9.49 -5.91
C PHE A 141 6.73 9.58 -5.05
N MET A 142 7.13 8.44 -4.50
CA MET A 142 8.37 8.27 -3.73
C MET A 142 9.33 7.35 -4.48
N ILE A 143 10.62 7.66 -4.42
CA ILE A 143 11.72 6.80 -4.87
C ILE A 143 12.47 6.34 -3.63
N ASP A 144 12.58 5.03 -3.43
CA ASP A 144 13.48 4.41 -2.46
C ASP A 144 14.71 3.88 -3.19
N LEU A 145 15.90 4.37 -2.84
CA LEU A 145 17.18 4.00 -3.47
C LEU A 145 17.80 2.73 -2.88
N GLY A 146 17.24 2.17 -1.80
CA GLY A 146 17.70 0.90 -1.22
C GLY A 146 18.13 1.00 0.25
N ASP A 147 18.65 -0.12 0.75
CA ASP A 147 19.04 -0.33 2.15
C ASP A 147 17.89 -0.11 3.17
N THR A 148 16.66 -0.43 2.75
CA THR A 148 15.44 -0.29 3.56
C THR A 148 15.35 -1.31 4.70
N PHE A 149 15.55 -2.60 4.38
CA PHE A 149 15.29 -3.70 5.33
C PHE A 149 16.56 -4.36 5.87
N MET A 150 17.69 -4.26 5.16
CA MET A 150 19.01 -4.78 5.58
C MET A 150 18.99 -6.22 6.15
N THR A 151 18.13 -7.08 5.62
CA THR A 151 17.93 -8.44 6.16
C THR A 151 19.00 -9.43 5.72
N ASP A 152 19.77 -9.11 4.69
CA ASP A 152 20.91 -9.90 4.21
C ASP A 152 21.97 -10.11 5.30
N LYS A 153 22.13 -9.16 6.22
CA LYS A 153 22.98 -9.28 7.42
C LYS A 153 22.58 -10.43 8.36
N ARG A 154 21.38 -11.01 8.21
CA ARG A 154 20.81 -12.01 9.13
C ARG A 154 21.03 -13.46 8.72
N GLY A 155 21.87 -13.72 7.72
CA GLY A 155 22.24 -15.07 7.33
C GLY A 155 21.03 -15.93 6.98
N ARG A 156 20.76 -17.00 7.76
CA ARG A 156 19.61 -17.90 7.52
C ARG A 156 18.24 -17.23 7.73
N ASP A 157 18.20 -16.13 8.47
CA ASP A 157 16.96 -15.43 8.82
C ASP A 157 16.66 -14.23 7.90
N PHE A 158 17.31 -14.15 6.74
CA PHE A 158 17.17 -13.02 5.79
C PHE A 158 15.76 -12.76 5.26
N LYS A 159 14.82 -13.68 5.48
CA LYS A 159 13.40 -13.52 5.14
C LYS A 159 12.61 -12.77 6.21
N SER A 160 13.19 -12.53 7.37
CA SER A 160 12.56 -11.86 8.50
C SER A 160 13.10 -10.46 8.66
N ALA A 161 12.28 -9.47 8.32
CA ALA A 161 12.61 -8.06 8.53
C ALA A 161 12.29 -7.60 9.96
N LEU A 162 11.37 -8.26 10.67
CA LEU A 162 10.92 -7.81 12.00
C LEU A 162 12.06 -7.60 12.99
N PRO A 163 13.06 -8.51 13.11
CA PRO A 163 14.16 -8.31 14.04
C PRO A 163 15.06 -7.08 13.77
N GLN A 164 14.90 -6.42 12.61
CA GLN A 164 15.59 -5.17 12.25
C GLN A 164 14.97 -3.93 12.89
N TYR A 165 13.77 -4.07 13.44
CA TYR A 165 12.94 -3.02 14.03
C TYR A 165 12.59 -3.37 15.47
#